data_AF-A0A378N004-F1
#
_entry.id   AF-A0A378N004-F1
#
_cell.length_a   1.000
_cell.length_b   1.000
_cell.length_c   1.000
_cell.angle_alpha   90.00
_cell.angle_beta   90.00
_cell.angle_gamma   90.00
#
_symmetry.space_group_name_H-M   'P 1'
#
loop_
_entity.id
_entity.type
_entity.pdbx_description
1 polymer ?
#
loop_
_entity_poly.entity_id
_entity_poly.type
_entity_poly.pdbx_seq_one_letter_code
_entity_poly.pdbx_strand_id
1 'polypeptide(L)'
;MGLELVPAGKELPDDIYVVIEIPANSDPIKYEVDKETGALFVDRFMATAMFYPANYGYVNNTLSSDGDPVDVLVPTPYPLQPGSVIRCRPVVC
;
A
#
# COMPACT_ATOMS: atom_id res chain seq x y z
N MET A 1 -6.23 -13.60 -5.23
CA MET A 1 -6.90 -12.35 -5.69
C MET A 1 -6.01 -11.77 -6.76
N GLY A 2 -6.57 -11.22 -7.85
CA GLY A 2 -5.80 -10.75 -9.03
C GLY A 2 -5.06 -9.42 -8.83
N LEU A 3 -4.49 -9.18 -7.64
CA LEU A 3 -3.78 -7.92 -7.33
C LEU A 3 -2.53 -7.77 -8.20
N GLU A 4 -1.87 -8.87 -8.53
CA GLU A 4 -0.73 -8.94 -9.46
C GLU A 4 -1.06 -8.44 -10.87
N LEU A 5 -2.34 -8.47 -11.26
CA LEU A 5 -2.81 -8.00 -12.56
C LEU A 5 -3.06 -6.49 -12.59
N VAL A 6 -2.97 -5.82 -11.45
CA VAL A 6 -3.15 -4.36 -11.37
C VAL A 6 -1.89 -3.69 -11.92
N PRO A 7 -1.99 -2.88 -13.00
CA PRO A 7 -0.84 -2.16 -13.53
C PRO A 7 -0.34 -1.12 -12.53
N ALA A 8 0.89 -0.63 -12.71
CA ALA A 8 1.47 0.39 -11.82
C ALA A 8 0.65 1.71 -11.80
N GLY A 9 -0.08 2.00 -12.88
CA GLY A 9 -0.79 3.25 -13.06
C GLY A 9 -1.40 3.35 -14.45
N LYS A 10 -2.10 4.45 -14.71
CA LYS A 10 -2.63 4.75 -16.05
C LYS A 10 -1.68 5.64 -16.85
N GLU A 11 -0.98 6.57 -16.20
CA GLU A 11 -0.07 7.53 -16.82
C GLU A 11 1.07 7.86 -15.84
N LEU A 12 2.16 7.09 -15.92
CA LEU A 12 3.29 7.25 -15.00
C LEU A 12 4.16 8.46 -15.40
N PRO A 13 4.65 9.27 -14.44
CA PRO A 13 4.56 9.11 -12.99
C PRO A 13 3.36 9.81 -12.34
N ASP A 14 2.54 10.55 -13.10
CA ASP A 14 1.51 11.43 -12.55
C ASP A 14 0.24 10.70 -12.07
N ASP A 15 0.07 9.43 -12.42
CA ASP A 15 -1.13 8.65 -12.15
C ASP A 15 -0.81 7.18 -11.89
N ILE A 16 -0.78 6.82 -10.61
CA ILE A 16 -0.41 5.51 -10.09
C ILE A 16 -1.59 4.81 -9.41
N TYR A 17 -1.52 3.49 -9.35
CA TYR A 17 -2.39 2.66 -8.52
C TYR A 17 -1.61 2.15 -7.30
N VAL A 18 -2.19 2.34 -6.13
CA VAL A 18 -1.63 1.88 -4.85
C VAL A 18 -2.54 0.81 -4.27
N VAL A 19 -1.95 -0.34 -3.95
CA VAL A 19 -2.62 -1.42 -3.22
C VAL A 19 -2.44 -1.13 -1.73
N ILE A 20 -3.54 -0.96 -1.00
CA ILE A 20 -3.51 -0.61 0.42
C ILE A 20 -3.26 -1.86 1.26
N GLU A 21 -2.31 -1.78 2.17
CA GLU A 21 -2.01 -2.82 3.14
C GLU A 21 -2.48 -2.43 4.54
N ILE A 22 -2.20 -1.17 4.93
CA ILE A 22 -2.52 -0.67 6.27
C ILE A 22 -3.43 0.55 6.14
N PRO A 23 -4.64 0.53 6.71
CA PRO A 23 -5.54 1.68 6.71
C PRO A 23 -5.00 2.81 7.57
N ALA A 24 -5.36 4.05 7.23
CA ALA A 24 -5.10 5.19 8.11
C ALA A 24 -5.76 4.99 9.48
N ASN A 25 -5.06 5.37 10.56
CA ASN A 25 -5.54 5.31 11.95
C ASN A 25 -6.03 3.91 12.40
N SER A 26 -5.54 2.83 11.79
CA SER A 26 -5.90 1.46 12.17
C SER A 26 -5.21 1.01 13.44
N ASP A 27 -5.65 -0.15 13.93
CA ASP A 27 -4.92 -0.91 14.94
C ASP A 27 -3.47 -1.16 14.52
N PRO A 28 -2.53 -1.29 15.48
CA PRO A 28 -1.09 -1.43 15.27
C PRO A 28 -0.71 -2.82 14.72
N ILE A 29 -1.23 -3.18 13.55
CA ILE A 29 -0.96 -4.43 12.85
C ILE A 29 -0.34 -4.10 11.50
N LYS A 30 0.89 -4.56 11.27
CA LYS A 30 1.54 -4.48 9.96
C LYS A 30 1.03 -5.63 9.12
N TYR A 31 0.11 -5.32 8.22
CA TYR A 31 -0.29 -6.23 7.16
C TYR A 31 0.65 -6.10 5.96
N GLU A 32 0.82 -7.19 5.24
CA GLU A 32 1.64 -7.25 4.03
C GLU A 32 1.01 -8.22 3.03
N VAL A 33 0.95 -7.82 1.76
CA VAL A 33 0.42 -8.67 0.70
C VAL A 33 1.54 -9.57 0.20
N ASP A 34 1.37 -10.87 0.45
CA ASP A 34 2.26 -11.88 -0.10
C ASP A 34 2.14 -11.92 -1.63
N LYS A 35 3.28 -11.80 -2.33
CA LYS A 35 3.32 -11.66 -3.79
C LYS A 35 2.98 -12.96 -4.52
N GLU A 36 3.21 -14.12 -3.91
CA GLU A 36 2.94 -15.42 -4.52
C GLU A 36 1.46 -15.77 -4.45
N THR A 37 0.84 -15.54 -3.28
CA THR A 37 -0.56 -15.93 -3.02
C THR A 37 -1.55 -14.80 -3.26
N GLY A 38 -1.09 -13.55 -3.26
CA GLY A 38 -1.94 -12.35 -3.30
C GLY A 38 -2.84 -12.22 -2.07
N ALA A 39 -2.50 -12.88 -0.96
CA ALA A 39 -3.22 -12.83 0.29
C ALA A 39 -2.59 -11.84 1.27
N LEU A 40 -3.40 -11.29 2.17
CA LEU A 40 -2.95 -10.38 3.20
C LEU A 40 -2.46 -11.18 4.41
N PHE A 41 -1.17 -11.07 4.71
CA PHE A 41 -0.53 -11.69 5.87
C PHE A 41 -0.30 -10.66 6.97
N VAL A 42 -0.28 -11.14 8.21
CA VAL A 42 0.18 -10.34 9.35
C VAL A 42 1.69 -10.53 9.45
N ASP A 43 2.45 -9.49 9.13
CA ASP A 43 3.92 -9.49 9.32
C ASP A 43 4.23 -9.43 10.82
N ARG A 44 3.66 -8.43 11.52
CA ARG A 44 3.84 -8.26 12.97
C ARG A 44 2.81 -7.34 13.60
N PHE A 45 2.67 -7.46 14.92
CA PHE A 45 2.05 -6.45 15.76
C PHE A 45 3.08 -5.38 16.11
N MET A 46 2.73 -4.09 15.96
CA MET A 46 3.62 -3.01 16.31
C MET A 46 3.66 -2.84 17.83
N ALA A 47 4.87 -2.77 18.40
CA ALA A 47 5.06 -2.63 19.85
C ALA A 47 4.84 -1.20 20.35
N THR A 48 4.94 -0.20 19.48
CA THR A 48 4.74 1.21 19.82
C THR A 48 3.27 1.58 19.72
N ALA A 49 2.80 2.44 20.63
CA ALA A 49 1.46 3.03 20.59
C ALA A 49 1.38 4.13 19.51
N MET A 50 1.70 3.76 18.28
CA MET A 50 1.66 4.60 17.09
C MET A 50 0.74 3.96 16.05
N PHE A 51 0.08 4.79 15.26
CA PHE A 51 -0.76 4.37 14.13
C PHE A 51 -0.29 5.10 12.88
N TYR A 52 -0.56 4.51 11.71
CA TYR A 52 -0.25 5.16 10.44
C TYR A 52 -1.17 6.38 10.25
N PRO A 53 -0.64 7.60 10.02
CA PRO A 53 -1.46 8.80 9.87
C PRO A 53 -2.16 8.87 8.49
N ALA A 54 -1.75 8.03 7.55
CA ALA A 54 -2.29 7.91 6.20
C ALA A 54 -2.32 6.43 5.82
N ASN A 55 -3.07 6.07 4.77
CA ASN A 55 -3.07 4.69 4.30
C ASN A 55 -1.70 4.36 3.73
N TYR A 56 -1.18 3.20 4.07
CA TYR A 56 0.09 2.70 3.57
C TYR A 56 -0.15 1.54 2.62
N GLY A 57 0.64 1.50 1.56
CA GLY A 57 0.57 0.49 0.53
C GLY A 57 1.70 0.63 -0.47
N TYR A 58 1.63 -0.13 -1.55
CA TYR A 58 2.69 -0.19 -2.56
C TYR A 58 2.14 -0.07 -3.99
N VAL A 59 3.02 0.25 -4.94
CA VAL A 59 2.72 0.29 -6.37
C VAL A 59 3.22 -0.99 -7.04
N ASN A 60 2.33 -1.75 -7.67
CA ASN A 60 2.71 -2.96 -8.42
C ASN A 60 3.67 -2.64 -9.58
N ASN A 61 4.44 -3.66 -10.01
CA ASN A 61 5.36 -3.56 -11.16
C ASN A 61 6.41 -2.44 -11.03
N THR A 62 6.80 -2.11 -9.81
CA THR A 62 7.92 -1.21 -9.50
C THR A 62 8.97 -1.95 -8.70
N LEU A 63 10.21 -1.44 -8.74
CA LEU A 63 11.32 -1.99 -7.97
C LEU A 63 12.10 -0.82 -7.34
N SER A 64 12.07 -0.77 -6.02
CA SER A 64 12.84 0.16 -5.21
C SER A 64 14.26 -0.41 -4.97
N SER A 65 15.14 0.41 -4.39
CA SER A 65 16.54 0.07 -4.13
C SER A 65 16.74 -1.05 -3.09
N ASP A 66 15.73 -1.33 -2.28
CA ASP A 66 15.66 -2.42 -1.31
C ASP A 66 15.23 -3.75 -1.93
N GLY A 67 14.77 -3.75 -3.19
CA GLY A 67 14.27 -4.94 -3.89
C GLY A 67 12.76 -5.14 -3.77
N ASP A 68 12.06 -4.26 -3.04
CA ASP A 68 10.61 -4.30 -2.87
C ASP A 68 9.92 -3.29 -3.80
N PRO A 69 8.60 -3.40 -4.03
CA PRO A 69 7.86 -2.39 -4.76
C PRO A 69 7.87 -1.05 -4.02
N VAL A 70 7.70 0.05 -4.75
CA VAL A 70 7.71 1.40 -4.17
C VAL A 70 6.55 1.57 -3.19
N ASP A 71 6.91 1.95 -1.97
CA ASP A 71 5.99 2.30 -0.89
C ASP A 71 5.35 3.67 -1.09
N VAL A 72 4.07 3.79 -0.73
CA VAL A 72 3.31 5.04 -0.84
C VAL A 72 2.42 5.25 0.38
N LEU A 73 2.46 6.48 0.92
CA LEU A 73 1.47 6.97 1.87
C LEU A 73 0.40 7.77 1.13
N VAL A 74 -0.87 7.40 1.34
CA VAL A 74 -2.03 8.01 0.68
C VAL A 74 -2.93 8.66 1.74
N PRO A 75 -2.84 9.98 1.94
CA PRO A 75 -3.78 10.72 2.77
C PRO A 75 -5.17 10.71 2.13
N THR A 76 -6.19 10.26 2.86
CA THR A 76 -7.58 10.23 2.40
C THR A 76 -8.52 10.76 3.48
N PRO A 77 -9.74 11.20 3.12
CA PRO A 77 -10.74 11.62 4.11
C PRO A 77 -11.21 10.50 5.04
N TYR A 78 -11.15 9.24 4.58
CA TYR A 78 -11.56 8.05 5.31
C TYR A 78 -10.54 6.92 5.14
N PRO A 79 -10.29 6.08 6.16
CA PRO A 79 -9.45 4.90 6.05
C PRO A 79 -9.96 3.94 4.98
N LEU A 80 -9.03 3.33 4.24
CA LEU A 80 -9.35 2.39 3.17
C LEU A 80 -9.25 0.94 3.66
N GLN A 81 -9.98 0.03 3.03
CA GLN A 81 -9.91 -1.39 3.38
C GLN A 81 -8.57 -2.01 2.93
N PRO A 82 -7.92 -2.86 3.73
CA PRO A 82 -6.76 -3.63 3.29
C PRO A 82 -7.08 -4.49 2.05
N GLY A 83 -6.17 -4.52 1.09
CA GLY A 83 -6.32 -5.16 -0.22
C GLY A 83 -7.13 -4.35 -1.24
N SER A 84 -7.62 -3.15 -0.90
CA SER A 84 -8.25 -2.25 -1.87
C SER A 84 -7.19 -1.54 -2.73
N VAL A 85 -7.60 -1.12 -3.93
CA VAL A 85 -6.74 -0.37 -4.86
C VAL A 85 -7.28 1.05 -5.00
N ILE A 86 -6.40 2.03 -4.81
CA ILE A 86 -6.73 3.45 -5.01
C ILE A 86 -5.87 4.05 -6.12
N ARG A 87 -6.48 4.86 -6.97
CA ARG A 87 -5.79 5.70 -7.94
C ARG A 87 -5.33 6.98 -7.24
N CYS A 88 -4.06 7.31 -7.30
CA CYS A 88 -3.54 8.53 -6.72
C CYS A 88 -2.45 9.17 -7.59
N ARG A 89 -2.16 10.43 -7.29
CA ARG A 89 -1.12 11.22 -7.95
C ARG A 89 -0.01 11.49 -6.94
N PRO A 90 1.25 11.16 -7.24
CA PRO A 90 2.38 11.52 -6.39
C PRO A 90 2.51 13.05 -6.27
N VAL A 91 2.79 13.52 -5.05
CA VAL A 91 2.98 14.96 -4.76
C VAL A 91 4.36 15.26 -4.18
N VAL A 92 4.99 14.28 -3.53
CA VAL A 92 6.31 14.36 -2.91
C VAL A 92 6.88 12.94 -2.81
N CYS A 93 8.21 12.81 -2.84
CA CYS A 93 8.96 11.57 -2.70
C CYS A 93 10.06 11.72 -1.64
#